data_AF-A0A968DAC9-F1
#
_entry.id   AF-A0A968DAC9-F1
#
_cell.length_a   1.000
_cell.length_b   1.000
_cell.length_c   1.000
_cell.angle_alpha   90.00
_cell.angle_beta   90.00
_cell.angle_gamma   90.00
#
_symmetry.space_group_name_H-M   'P 1'
#
loop_
_entity.id
_entity.type
_entity.pdbx_description
1 polymer ?
#
loop_
_entity_poly.entity_id
_entity_poly.type
_entity_poly.pdbx_seq_one_letter_code
_entity_poly.pdbx_strand_id
1 'polypeptide(L)'
;KLWSGDPVDHEGRFYGVDPGTAPSVLPVQRPRPPIWMGGQTLASVRRAARLADCWYAPPFTTHAALADLAAEFAAERERHGLPPATEFPIRRELLVAPTKGEARRGMAERAARRHEVYVKWG
;
A
#
# COMPACT_ATOMS: atom_id res chain seq x y z
N LYS A 1 -0.32 2.08 18.03
CA LYS A 1 -0.34 2.25 19.50
C LYS A 1 -1.73 2.59 20.01
N LEU A 2 -2.38 3.66 19.52
CA LEU A 2 -3.73 4.06 19.97
C LEU A 2 -4.78 2.92 19.97
N TRP A 3 -4.80 2.07 18.93
CA TRP A 3 -5.74 0.93 18.87
C TRP A 3 -5.43 -0.23 19.83
N SER A 4 -4.40 -0.13 20.68
CA SER A 4 -4.17 -1.12 21.73
C SER A 4 -5.25 -1.08 22.82
N GLY A 5 -5.87 0.09 23.04
CA GLY A 5 -6.80 0.31 24.14
C GLY A 5 -6.15 0.89 25.39
N ASP A 6 -4.83 0.82 25.50
CA ASP A 6 -4.08 1.41 26.60
C ASP A 6 -3.84 2.91 26.35
N PRO A 7 -3.72 3.73 27.41
CA PRO A 7 -3.21 5.08 27.29
C PRO A 7 -1.82 5.08 26.63
N VAL A 8 -1.59 6.01 25.70
CA VAL A 8 -0.32 6.07 24.96
C VAL A 8 0.29 7.45 25.06
N ASP A 9 1.62 7.44 25.09
CA ASP A 9 2.46 8.62 25.04
C ASP A 9 3.40 8.44 23.85
N HIS A 10 3.66 9.53 23.11
CA HIS A 10 4.64 9.49 22.03
C HIS A 10 5.32 10.84 21.85
N GLU A 11 6.64 10.83 21.87
CA GLU A 11 7.45 11.96 21.41
C GLU A 11 8.28 11.48 20.23
N GLY A 12 8.05 12.07 19.06
CA GLY A 12 8.69 11.67 17.82
C GLY A 12 9.16 12.88 17.03
N ARG A 13 10.11 12.66 16.12
CA ARG A 13 10.65 13.70 15.24
C ARG A 13 9.57 14.45 14.44
N PHE A 14 8.49 13.78 14.07
CA PHE A 14 7.48 14.30 13.15
C PHE A 14 6.14 14.61 13.81
N TYR A 15 5.84 13.97 14.95
CA TYR A 15 4.59 14.18 15.68
C TYR A 15 4.77 13.77 17.14
N GLY A 16 3.98 14.39 18.01
CA GLY A 16 3.83 14.02 19.42
C GLY A 16 2.39 13.60 19.73
N VAL A 17 2.21 12.90 20.84
CA VAL A 17 0.93 12.56 21.44
C VAL A 17 1.06 12.79 22.94
N ASP A 18 0.15 13.61 23.48
CA ASP A 18 0.17 13.99 24.89
C ASP A 18 0.03 12.78 25.81
N PRO A 19 0.71 12.77 26.96
CA PRO A 19 0.66 11.64 27.86
C PRO A 19 -0.75 11.30 28.34
N GLY A 20 -1.07 10.01 28.40
CA GLY A 20 -2.37 9.50 28.82
C GLY A 20 -3.44 9.52 27.72
N THR A 21 -3.09 9.85 26.47
CA THR A 21 -4.06 9.88 25.38
C THR A 21 -4.58 8.48 25.08
N ALA A 22 -5.91 8.31 25.09
CA ALA A 22 -6.57 7.08 24.67
C ALA A 22 -7.76 7.40 23.75
N PRO A 23 -8.01 6.60 22.70
CA PRO A 23 -9.20 6.78 21.87
C PRO A 23 -10.46 6.38 22.66
N SER A 24 -11.53 7.17 22.54
CA SER A 24 -12.82 6.89 23.18
C SER A 24 -13.57 5.70 22.56
N VAL A 25 -13.16 5.25 21.37
CA VAL A 25 -13.73 4.12 20.65
C VAL A 25 -12.61 3.29 20.04
N LEU A 26 -12.71 1.96 20.16
CA LEU A 26 -11.77 1.01 19.56
C LEU A 26 -12.34 0.35 18.29
N PRO A 27 -11.47 -0.06 17.35
CA PRO A 27 -11.92 -0.86 16.21
C PRO A 27 -12.57 -2.17 16.64
N VAL A 28 -13.53 -2.64 15.84
CA VAL A 28 -14.16 -3.95 16.04
C VAL A 28 -13.17 -5.09 15.79
N GLN A 29 -12.32 -4.96 14.76
CA GLN A 29 -11.32 -5.97 14.40
C GLN A 29 -10.22 -6.08 15.47
N ARG A 30 -9.84 -7.33 15.81
CA ARG A 30 -8.76 -7.66 16.73
C ARG A 30 -7.57 -8.33 16.01
N PRO A 31 -6.32 -8.06 16.41
CA PRO A 31 -5.91 -7.07 17.41
C PRO A 31 -6.14 -5.61 16.95
N ARG A 32 -6.19 -5.39 15.64
CA ARG A 32 -6.52 -4.13 14.97
C ARG A 32 -6.91 -4.44 13.51
N PRO A 33 -7.51 -3.49 12.77
CA PRO A 33 -7.64 -3.64 11.32
C PRO A 33 -6.26 -3.85 10.65
N PRO A 34 -6.19 -4.62 9.55
CA PRO A 34 -4.99 -4.70 8.74
C PRO A 34 -4.60 -3.33 8.19
N ILE A 35 -3.30 -3.04 8.20
CA ILE A 35 -2.70 -1.84 7.66
C ILE A 35 -1.97 -2.24 6.38
N TRP A 36 -2.41 -1.66 5.27
CA TRP A 36 -1.78 -1.85 3.96
C TRP A 36 -1.07 -0.56 3.56
N MET A 37 0.16 -0.68 3.06
CA MET A 37 0.90 0.47 2.53
C MET A 37 1.27 0.27 1.07
N GLY A 38 0.97 1.28 0.26
CA GLY A 38 1.34 1.32 -1.15
C GLY A 38 2.70 2.00 -1.38
N GLY A 39 3.16 1.90 -2.63
CA GLY A 39 4.40 2.51 -3.08
C GLY A 39 5.07 1.67 -4.18
N GLN A 40 5.88 2.31 -5.01
CA GLN A 40 6.59 1.66 -6.13
C GLN A 40 8.10 1.87 -6.11
N THR A 41 8.63 2.64 -5.17
CA THR A 41 10.07 2.81 -4.99
C THR A 41 10.60 1.80 -3.98
N LEU A 42 11.87 1.38 -4.11
CA LEU A 42 12.50 0.49 -3.12
C LEU A 42 12.37 1.02 -1.68
N ALA A 43 12.54 2.33 -1.48
CA ALA A 43 12.36 2.94 -0.16
C ALA A 43 10.94 2.78 0.40
N SER A 44 9.92 2.97 -0.45
CA SER A 44 8.51 2.79 -0.06
C SER A 44 8.16 1.33 0.22
N VAL A 45 8.69 0.39 -0.56
CA VAL A 45 8.47 -1.05 -0.39
C VAL A 45 9.13 -1.55 0.89
N ARG A 46 10.39 -1.15 1.14
CA ARG A 46 11.08 -1.46 2.40
C ARG A 46 10.36 -0.88 3.61
N ARG A 47 9.84 0.34 3.50
CA ARG A 47 9.00 0.94 4.54
C ARG A 47 7.74 0.12 4.79
N ALA A 48 7.06 -0.33 3.72
CA ALA A 48 5.90 -1.20 3.82
C ALA A 48 6.24 -2.50 4.56
N ALA A 49 7.37 -3.12 4.23
CA ALA A 49 7.85 -4.36 4.85
C ALA A 49 8.00 -4.26 6.37
N ARG A 50 8.49 -3.11 6.87
CA ARG A 50 8.74 -2.89 8.30
C ARG A 50 7.52 -2.48 9.12
N LEU A 51 6.53 -1.83 8.51
CA LEU A 51 5.48 -1.11 9.25
C LEU A 51 4.04 -1.56 8.93
N ALA A 52 3.80 -2.27 7.82
CA ALA A 52 2.47 -2.74 7.41
C ALA A 52 2.33 -4.25 7.49
N ASP A 53 1.08 -4.73 7.41
CA ASP A 53 0.77 -6.16 7.35
C ASP A 53 1.00 -6.72 5.93
N CYS A 54 0.83 -5.88 4.90
CA CYS A 54 1.19 -6.21 3.53
C CYS A 54 1.55 -4.98 2.69
N TRP A 55 2.19 -5.22 1.54
CA TRP A 55 2.45 -4.22 0.52
C TRP A 55 1.32 -4.21 -0.53
N TYR A 56 0.77 -3.02 -0.79
CA TYR A 56 -0.24 -2.78 -1.82
C TYR A 56 0.43 -2.43 -3.14
N ALA A 57 0.44 -3.40 -4.06
CA ALA A 57 1.15 -3.26 -5.32
C ALA A 57 0.40 -2.31 -6.29
N PRO A 58 1.09 -1.30 -6.86
CA PRO A 58 0.47 -0.31 -7.73
C PRO A 58 0.16 -0.88 -9.13
N PRO A 59 -0.75 -0.22 -9.86
CA PRO A 59 -1.34 -0.77 -11.08
C PRO A 59 -0.42 -0.81 -12.31
N PHE A 60 0.62 0.02 -12.33
CA PHE A 60 1.39 0.31 -13.55
C PHE A 60 2.70 -0.48 -13.64
N THR A 61 3.07 -1.23 -12.60
CA THR A 61 4.31 -2.01 -12.59
C THR A 61 4.20 -3.21 -13.53
N THR A 62 5.25 -3.41 -14.34
CA THR A 62 5.39 -4.62 -15.17
C THR A 62 5.42 -5.86 -14.29
N HIS A 63 5.13 -7.04 -14.86
CA HIS A 63 5.17 -8.29 -14.09
C HIS A 63 6.56 -8.58 -13.52
N ALA A 64 7.63 -8.30 -14.27
CA ALA A 64 9.00 -8.48 -13.81
C ALA A 64 9.34 -7.55 -12.65
N ALA A 65 9.11 -6.24 -12.81
CA ALA A 65 9.37 -5.28 -11.73
C ALA A 65 8.50 -5.53 -10.50
N LEU A 66 7.27 -6.07 -10.67
CA LEU A 66 6.42 -6.47 -9.56
C LEU A 66 7.04 -7.63 -8.78
N ALA A 67 7.58 -8.63 -9.48
CA ALA A 67 8.26 -9.76 -8.85
C ALA A 67 9.50 -9.30 -8.07
N ASP A 68 10.31 -8.41 -8.65
CA ASP A 68 11.50 -7.86 -7.99
C ASP A 68 11.14 -7.09 -6.71
N LEU A 69 10.12 -6.24 -6.77
CA LEU A 69 9.65 -5.49 -5.60
C LEU A 69 9.01 -6.40 -4.55
N ALA A 70 8.30 -7.45 -4.95
CA ALA A 70 7.76 -8.44 -4.03
C ALA A 70 8.87 -9.22 -3.30
N ALA A 71 9.95 -9.57 -4.02
CA ALA A 71 11.13 -10.19 -3.44
C ALA A 71 11.84 -9.26 -2.44
N GLU A 72 12.00 -7.97 -2.77
CA GLU A 72 12.56 -7.00 -1.83
C GLU A 72 11.68 -6.83 -0.58
N PHE A 73 10.36 -6.79 -0.74
CA PHE A 73 9.43 -6.73 0.40
C PHE A 73 9.63 -7.93 1.33
N ALA A 74 9.67 -9.15 0.78
CA ALA A 74 9.85 -10.37 1.56
C ALA A 74 11.21 -10.39 2.28
N ALA A 75 12.28 -10.06 1.57
CA ALA A 75 13.64 -10.03 2.12
C ALA A 75 13.80 -8.96 3.22
N GLU A 76 13.25 -7.75 3.02
CA GLU A 76 13.30 -6.72 4.06
C GLU A 76 12.51 -7.15 5.30
N ARG A 77 11.36 -7.82 5.12
CA ARG A 77 10.55 -8.28 6.24
C ARG A 77 11.27 -9.38 7.04
N GLU A 78 11.93 -10.30 6.35
CA GLU A 78 12.79 -11.33 6.94
C GLU A 78 13.97 -10.72 7.72
N ARG A 79 14.67 -9.72 7.16
CA ARG A 79 15.77 -9.01 7.84
C ARG A 79 15.37 -8.40 9.18
N HIS A 80 14.08 -8.10 9.37
CA HIS A 80 13.53 -7.54 10.61
C HIS A 80 12.86 -8.59 11.50
N GLY A 81 12.99 -9.88 11.17
CA GLY A 81 12.41 -10.98 11.95
C GLY A 81 10.87 -10.99 11.96
N LEU A 82 10.24 -10.37 10.97
CA LEU A 82 8.79 -10.30 10.86
C LEU A 82 8.27 -11.51 10.06
N PRO A 83 7.11 -12.10 10.42
CA PRO A 83 6.55 -13.25 9.71
C PRO A 83 6.18 -12.87 8.28
N PRO A 84 6.12 -13.79 7.30
CA PRO A 84 5.66 -13.48 5.94
C PRO A 84 4.29 -12.76 5.93
N ALA A 85 4.06 -11.90 4.93
CA ALA A 85 2.73 -11.32 4.75
C ALA A 85 1.74 -12.41 4.31
N THR A 86 0.54 -12.38 4.87
CA THR A 86 -0.53 -13.33 4.54
C THR A 86 -1.36 -12.90 3.32
N GLU A 87 -1.17 -11.65 2.88
CA GLU A 87 -1.91 -11.06 1.77
C GLU A 87 -0.95 -10.35 0.79
N PHE A 88 -1.32 -10.36 -0.49
CA PHE A 88 -0.60 -9.65 -1.56
C PHE A 88 -1.59 -8.92 -2.47
N PRO A 89 -2.15 -7.78 -2.04
CA PRO A 89 -3.13 -7.04 -2.81
C PRO A 89 -2.47 -6.31 -3.98
N ILE A 90 -3.03 -6.46 -5.18
CA ILE A 90 -2.56 -5.81 -6.41
C ILE A 90 -3.71 -5.02 -7.03
N ARG A 91 -3.48 -3.74 -7.32
CA ARG A 91 -4.40 -2.99 -8.17
C ARG A 91 -4.13 -3.36 -9.63
N ARG A 92 -5.15 -3.65 -10.43
CA ARG A 92 -5.02 -3.72 -11.89
C ARG A 92 -6.15 -2.93 -12.54
N GLU A 93 -5.83 -2.26 -13.63
CA GLU A 93 -6.85 -1.60 -14.44
C GLU A 93 -7.33 -2.57 -15.50
N LEU A 94 -8.65 -2.79 -15.51
CA LEU A 94 -9.30 -3.70 -16.43
C LEU A 94 -10.31 -2.91 -17.26
N LEU A 95 -10.34 -3.20 -18.55
CA LEU A 95 -11.40 -2.74 -19.44
C LEU A 95 -12.00 -3.98 -20.12
N VAL A 96 -13.29 -4.17 -19.89
CA VAL A 96 -14.05 -5.30 -20.45
C VAL A 96 -14.87 -4.76 -21.61
N ALA A 97 -14.77 -5.41 -22.76
CA ALA A 97 -15.50 -5.06 -23.98
C ALA A 97 -15.84 -6.34 -24.76
N PRO A 98 -16.84 -6.31 -25.67
CA PRO A 98 -17.22 -7.45 -26.51
C PRO A 98 -16.06 -8.13 -27.24
N THR A 99 -15.06 -7.35 -27.67
CA THR A 99 -13.87 -7.89 -28.34
C THR A 99 -12.56 -7.37 -27.71
N LYS A 100 -11.48 -8.15 -27.85
CA LYS A 100 -10.12 -7.70 -27.46
C LYS A 100 -9.71 -6.41 -28.20
N GLY A 101 -10.16 -6.23 -29.44
CA GLY A 101 -9.88 -5.04 -30.25
C GLY A 101 -10.53 -3.79 -29.66
N GLU A 102 -11.81 -3.89 -29.30
CA GLU A 102 -12.53 -2.81 -28.58
C GLU A 102 -11.91 -2.52 -27.23
N ALA A 103 -11.53 -3.56 -26.48
CA ALA A 103 -10.91 -3.40 -25.17
C ALA A 103 -9.59 -2.59 -25.26
N ARG A 104 -8.75 -2.91 -26.24
CA ARG A 104 -7.48 -2.20 -26.48
C ARG A 104 -7.69 -0.75 -26.89
N ARG A 105 -8.64 -0.47 -27.79
CA ARG A 105 -8.97 0.91 -28.20
C ARG A 105 -9.47 1.74 -27.02
N GLY A 106 -10.44 1.22 -26.26
CA GLY A 106 -10.97 1.91 -25.09
C GLY A 106 -9.91 2.16 -24.01
N MET A 107 -8.97 1.22 -23.82
CA MET A 107 -7.87 1.39 -22.87
C MET A 107 -6.89 2.47 -23.31
N ALA A 108 -6.57 2.54 -24.61
CA ALA A 108 -5.71 3.59 -25.17
C ALA A 108 -6.33 4.98 -25.00
N GLU A 109 -7.61 5.14 -25.30
CA GLU A 109 -8.34 6.40 -25.10
C GLU A 109 -8.41 6.82 -23.63
N ARG A 110 -8.58 5.85 -22.71
CA ARG A 110 -8.58 6.12 -21.27
C ARG A 110 -7.20 6.49 -20.76
N ALA A 111 -6.15 5.83 -21.25
CA ALA A 111 -4.77 6.15 -20.92
C ALA A 111 -4.39 7.56 -21.39
N ALA A 112 -4.78 7.96 -22.61
CA ALA A 112 -4.57 9.30 -23.15
C ALA A 112 -5.25 10.37 -22.29
N ARG A 113 -6.55 10.21 -21.99
CA ARG A 113 -7.29 11.11 -21.09
C ARG A 113 -6.68 11.20 -19.71
N ARG A 114 -6.22 10.07 -19.15
CA ARG A 114 -5.53 10.09 -17.85
C ARG A 114 -4.24 10.90 -17.93
N HIS A 115 -3.43 10.72 -18.98
CA HIS A 115 -2.18 11.46 -19.14
C HIS A 115 -2.44 12.98 -19.18
N GLU A 116 -3.46 13.43 -19.92
CA GLU A 116 -3.87 14.84 -19.95
C GLU A 116 -4.24 15.41 -18.57
N VAL A 117 -4.86 14.59 -17.70
CA VAL A 117 -5.22 15.01 -16.33
C VAL A 117 -3.99 15.04 -15.43
N TYR A 118 -3.10 14.05 -15.50
CA TYR A 118 -1.89 14.02 -14.66
C TYR A 118 -0.91 15.13 -15.03
N VAL A 119 -0.76 15.47 -16.31
CA VAL A 119 0.07 16.60 -16.75
C VAL A 119 -0.45 17.94 -16.19
N LYS A 120 -1.75 18.07 -15.92
CA LYS A 120 -2.31 19.28 -15.27
C LYS A 120 -1.97 19.38 -13.78
N TRP A 121 -1.52 18.30 -13.14
CA TRP A 121 -1.24 18.27 -11.70
C TRP A 121 0.24 18.49 -11.37
N GLY A 122 1.12 18.61 -12.38
CA GLY A 122 2.55 18.87 -12.23
C GLY A 122 3.41 17.93 -13.05
#